data_AF-A0A932QAN5-F1
#
_entry.id   AF-A0A932QAN5-F1
#
_cell.length_a   1.000
_cell.length_b   1.000
_cell.length_c   1.000
_cell.angle_alpha   90.00
_cell.angle_beta   90.00
_cell.angle_gamma   90.00
#
_symmetry.space_group_name_H-M   'P 1'
#
loop_
_entity.id
_entity.type
_entity.pdbx_description
1 polymer ?
#
loop_
_entity_poly.entity_id
_entity_poly.type
_entity_poly.pdbx_seq_one_letter_code
_entity_poly.pdbx_strand_id
1 'polypeptide(L)'
;MSGAHSVYVVLLHSPMVDRNGKEVTTAVTNLDIHDIARSCRTYGITKYFIVNPEPQQEKLVKIILDHWKEQVSQVHHPSRAAALDIVCFMRTFEEAFNEVSAEAGTRPFVVMPDARDLTEFGPSWSYEELRSRWAEGRGEIERPLMIVFGTGWGISPTFFGQVDQLLKPLRKSGLPGTERGYNHLSVRAAAAIVLDRVFGDRN
;
A
#
# COMPACT_ATOMS: atom_id res chain seq x y z
N MET A 1 -4.38 -16.50 17.71
CA MET A 1 -5.55 -15.61 17.87
C MET A 1 -5.09 -14.17 17.70
N SER A 2 -5.14 -13.60 16.48
CA SER A 2 -4.93 -12.15 16.25
C SER A 2 -5.23 -11.66 14.82
N GLY A 3 -5.97 -12.40 13.98
CA GLY A 3 -6.16 -12.05 12.56
C GLY A 3 -6.80 -10.67 12.31
N ALA A 4 -7.55 -10.13 13.28
CA ALA A 4 -8.20 -8.83 13.17
C ALA A 4 -7.24 -7.61 13.27
N HIS A 5 -5.99 -7.81 13.67
CA HIS A 5 -5.03 -6.73 13.93
C HIS A 5 -3.90 -6.64 12.89
N SER A 6 -3.94 -7.51 11.88
CA SER A 6 -2.94 -7.50 10.81
C SER A 6 -3.14 -6.31 9.87
N VAL A 7 -2.02 -5.77 9.40
CA VAL A 7 -2.01 -4.71 8.39
C VAL A 7 -1.29 -5.21 7.16
N TYR A 8 -1.88 -4.95 6.01
CA TYR A 8 -1.38 -5.34 4.71
C TYR A 8 -1.25 -4.11 3.82
N VAL A 9 -0.21 -4.10 2.98
CA VAL A 9 0.01 -3.04 2.00
C VAL A 9 -0.05 -3.64 0.60
N VAL A 10 -0.70 -2.94 -0.33
CA VAL A 10 -0.80 -3.34 -1.73
C VAL A 10 -0.24 -2.23 -2.61
N LEU A 11 0.69 -2.57 -3.50
CA LEU A 11 1.09 -1.72 -4.62
C LEU A 11 0.47 -2.25 -5.91
N LEU A 12 -0.54 -1.53 -6.38
CA LEU A 12 -1.37 -1.90 -7.51
C LEU A 12 -0.78 -1.36 -8.82
N HIS A 13 -0.61 -2.24 -9.80
CA HIS A 13 -0.14 -1.89 -11.15
C HIS A 13 -1.22 -2.01 -12.22
N SER A 14 -2.40 -2.53 -11.86
CA SER A 14 -3.59 -2.58 -12.71
C SER A 14 -4.84 -2.75 -11.83
N PRO A 15 -5.96 -2.06 -12.12
CA PRO A 15 -6.16 -1.11 -13.21
C PRO A 15 -5.67 0.30 -12.86
N MET A 16 -4.70 0.83 -13.62
CA MET A 16 -4.20 2.22 -13.48
C MET A 16 -4.73 3.09 -14.60
N VAL A 17 -4.66 4.42 -14.46
CA VAL A 17 -4.89 5.35 -15.58
C VAL A 17 -3.56 5.86 -16.16
N ASP A 18 -3.57 6.15 -17.46
CA ASP A 18 -2.52 6.93 -18.11
C ASP A 18 -2.85 8.43 -18.12
N ARG A 19 -1.98 9.23 -18.74
CA ARG A 19 -2.16 10.70 -18.88
C ARG A 19 -3.41 11.11 -19.67
N ASN A 20 -4.00 10.18 -20.41
CA ASN A 20 -5.20 10.40 -21.21
C ASN A 20 -6.45 9.82 -20.53
N GLY A 21 -6.32 9.28 -19.31
CA GLY A 21 -7.42 8.65 -18.57
C GLY A 21 -7.76 7.23 -19.05
N LYS A 22 -6.95 6.62 -19.91
CA LYS A 22 -7.18 5.24 -20.37
C LYS A 22 -6.64 4.25 -19.34
N GLU A 23 -7.37 3.17 -19.13
CA GLU A 23 -6.92 2.08 -18.27
C GLU A 23 -5.69 1.36 -18.84
N VAL A 24 -4.66 1.19 -18.02
CA VAL A 24 -3.37 0.60 -18.37
C VAL A 24 -2.83 -0.28 -17.24
N THR A 25 -1.88 -1.16 -17.58
CA THR A 25 -1.04 -1.86 -16.62
C THR A 25 0.34 -1.20 -16.60
N THR A 26 0.82 -0.80 -15.42
CA THR A 26 2.15 -0.20 -15.25
C THR A 26 3.22 -1.27 -15.02
N ALA A 27 4.47 -0.94 -15.30
CA ALA A 27 5.60 -1.81 -14.98
C ALA A 27 5.99 -1.69 -13.51
N VAL A 28 6.42 -2.79 -12.90
CA VAL A 28 6.96 -2.80 -11.54
C VAL A 28 8.35 -2.17 -11.57
N THR A 29 8.59 -1.17 -10.71
CA THR A 29 9.93 -0.61 -10.56
C THR A 29 10.66 -1.33 -9.43
N ASN A 30 11.92 -1.73 -9.66
CA ASN A 30 12.73 -2.45 -8.67
C ASN A 30 12.88 -1.66 -7.35
N LEU A 31 12.95 -0.33 -7.43
CA LEU A 31 13.06 0.53 -6.25
C LEU A 31 11.80 0.49 -5.38
N ASP A 32 10.60 0.41 -5.98
CA ASP A 32 9.35 0.33 -5.20
C ASP A 32 9.26 -0.97 -4.40
N ILE A 33 9.84 -2.07 -4.90
CA ILE A 33 9.92 -3.34 -4.17
C ILE A 33 10.72 -3.14 -2.87
N HIS A 34 11.93 -2.57 -2.97
CA HIS A 34 12.81 -2.45 -1.82
C HIS A 34 12.40 -1.35 -0.83
N ASP A 35 12.03 -0.18 -1.33
CA ASP A 35 11.79 1.00 -0.51
C ASP A 35 10.50 0.85 0.32
N ILE A 36 9.41 0.42 -0.34
CA ILE A 36 8.13 0.19 0.35
C ILE A 36 8.24 -1.00 1.29
N ALA A 37 8.97 -2.07 0.94
CA ALA A 37 9.19 -3.19 1.84
C ALA A 37 9.91 -2.77 3.14
N ARG A 38 10.89 -1.86 3.05
CA ARG A 38 11.56 -1.30 4.24
C ARG A 38 10.59 -0.49 5.09
N SER A 39 9.81 0.40 4.46
CA SER A 39 8.77 1.16 5.17
C SER A 39 7.76 0.23 5.85
N CYS A 40 7.33 -0.82 5.15
CA CYS A 40 6.43 -1.85 5.67
C CYS A 40 7.03 -2.56 6.90
N ARG A 41 8.30 -2.98 6.84
CA ARG A 41 8.96 -3.57 8.02
C ARG A 41 9.07 -2.61 9.19
N THR A 42 9.40 -1.35 8.94
CA THR A 42 9.51 -0.33 10.00
C THR A 42 8.22 -0.20 10.80
N TYR A 43 7.07 -0.24 10.13
CA TYR A 43 5.75 -0.09 10.77
C TYR A 43 5.04 -1.41 11.06
N GLY A 44 5.75 -2.55 11.04
CA GLY A 44 5.19 -3.85 11.44
C GLY A 44 4.11 -4.41 10.51
N ILE A 45 4.15 -4.08 9.22
CA ILE A 45 3.21 -4.58 8.21
C ILE A 45 3.40 -6.10 8.00
N THR A 46 2.30 -6.84 7.97
CA THR A 46 2.26 -8.31 7.88
C THR A 46 2.72 -8.82 6.52
N LYS A 47 2.13 -8.31 5.42
CA LYS A 47 2.59 -8.59 4.05
C LYS A 47 2.50 -7.33 3.17
N TYR A 48 3.43 -7.25 2.21
CA TYR A 48 3.44 -6.25 1.16
C TYR A 48 3.21 -6.93 -0.20
N PHE A 49 2.05 -6.71 -0.79
CA PHE A 49 1.67 -7.29 -2.07
C PHE A 49 2.03 -6.37 -3.24
N ILE A 50 2.74 -6.91 -4.23
CA ILE A 50 2.89 -6.33 -5.56
C ILE A 50 1.87 -6.99 -6.46
N VAL A 51 0.91 -6.22 -6.97
CA VAL A 51 -0.19 -6.74 -7.78
C VAL A 51 0.00 -6.31 -9.23
N ASN A 52 0.22 -7.28 -10.12
CA ASN A 52 0.39 -7.04 -11.55
C ASN A 52 -0.06 -8.26 -12.38
N PRO A 53 -0.96 -8.11 -13.37
CA PRO A 53 -1.46 -9.24 -14.17
C PRO A 53 -0.43 -9.80 -15.16
N GLU A 54 0.65 -9.06 -15.46
CA GLU A 54 1.61 -9.41 -16.50
C GLU A 54 2.59 -10.53 -16.06
N PRO A 55 2.58 -11.70 -16.72
CA PRO A 55 3.48 -12.81 -16.37
C PRO A 55 4.97 -12.46 -16.44
N GLN A 56 5.35 -11.48 -17.27
CA GLN A 56 6.74 -11.03 -17.36
C GLN A 56 7.16 -10.23 -16.13
N GLN A 57 6.26 -9.44 -15.56
CA GLN A 57 6.48 -8.71 -14.31
C GLN A 57 6.59 -9.69 -13.14
N GLU A 58 5.76 -10.73 -13.12
CA GLU A 58 5.84 -11.82 -12.14
C GLU A 58 7.24 -12.47 -12.13
N LYS A 59 7.76 -12.82 -13.31
CA LYS A 59 9.11 -13.41 -13.44
C LYS A 59 10.19 -12.47 -12.91
N LEU A 60 10.14 -11.18 -13.28
CA LEU A 60 11.09 -10.17 -12.81
C LEU A 60 11.08 -10.05 -11.29
N VAL A 61 9.89 -9.92 -10.69
CA VAL A 61 9.75 -9.80 -9.23
C VAL A 61 10.25 -11.06 -8.53
N LYS A 62 9.92 -12.26 -9.03
CA LYS A 62 10.42 -13.52 -8.47
C LYS A 62 11.94 -13.62 -8.48
N ILE A 63 12.59 -13.28 -9.60
CA ILE A 63 14.07 -13.25 -9.69
C ILE A 63 14.66 -12.33 -8.63
N ILE A 64 14.07 -11.14 -8.44
CA ILE A 64 14.54 -10.19 -7.42
C ILE A 64 14.36 -10.81 -6.03
N LEU A 65 13.17 -11.30 -5.69
CA LEU A 65 12.89 -11.84 -4.35
C LEU A 65 13.75 -13.07 -4.03
N ASP A 66 13.93 -13.97 -4.98
CA ASP A 66 14.70 -15.21 -4.80
C ASP A 66 16.19 -14.90 -4.55
N HIS A 67 16.76 -13.92 -5.25
CA HIS A 67 18.13 -13.46 -5.00
C HIS A 67 18.36 -12.98 -3.55
N TRP A 68 17.35 -12.35 -2.94
CA TRP A 68 17.45 -11.87 -1.54
C TRP A 68 17.13 -12.94 -0.50
N LYS A 69 16.58 -14.09 -0.91
CA LYS A 69 16.40 -15.28 -0.07
C LYS A 69 17.66 -16.15 0.00
N GLU A 70 18.61 -15.98 -0.92
CA GLU A 70 19.88 -16.70 -0.91
C GLU A 70 20.67 -16.46 0.38
N GLN A 71 21.30 -17.52 0.92
CA GLN A 71 22.07 -17.46 2.17
C GLN A 71 23.18 -16.39 2.13
N VAL A 72 23.82 -16.21 0.97
CA VAL A 72 24.87 -15.20 0.77
C VAL A 72 24.32 -13.79 0.98
N SER A 73 23.15 -13.48 0.41
CA SER A 73 22.47 -12.19 0.58
C SER A 73 22.03 -11.96 2.03
N GLN A 74 21.61 -13.02 2.74
CA GLN A 74 21.24 -12.93 4.15
C GLN A 74 22.44 -12.62 5.06
N VAL A 75 23.63 -13.14 4.75
CA VAL A 75 24.86 -12.87 5.51
C VAL A 75 25.40 -11.48 5.24
N HIS A 76 25.47 -11.07 3.96
CA HIS A 76 26.06 -9.77 3.60
C HIS A 76 25.10 -8.58 3.77
N HIS A 77 23.79 -8.80 3.65
CA HIS A 77 22.77 -7.75 3.70
C HIS A 77 21.50 -8.18 4.49
N PRO A 78 21.65 -8.55 5.77
CA PRO A 78 20.56 -9.12 6.57
C PRO A 78 19.33 -8.21 6.66
N SER A 79 19.53 -6.89 6.78
CA SER A 79 18.42 -5.93 6.86
C SER A 79 17.59 -5.85 5.57
N ARG A 80 18.22 -6.05 4.40
CA ARG A 80 17.53 -6.02 3.11
C ARG A 80 16.80 -7.34 2.85
N ALA A 81 17.39 -8.47 3.22
CA ALA A 81 16.73 -9.76 3.17
C ALA A 81 15.48 -9.79 4.08
N ALA A 82 15.62 -9.31 5.31
CA ALA A 82 14.50 -9.19 6.24
C ALA A 82 13.39 -8.31 5.66
N ALA A 83 13.72 -7.15 5.05
CA ALA A 83 12.73 -6.30 4.40
C ALA A 83 11.88 -7.02 3.36
N LEU A 84 12.50 -7.84 2.52
CA LEU A 84 11.83 -8.46 1.37
C LEU A 84 11.07 -9.75 1.68
N ASP A 85 11.27 -10.32 2.85
CA ASP A 85 10.64 -11.57 3.27
C ASP A 85 9.11 -11.47 3.45
N ILE A 86 8.56 -10.25 3.60
CA ILE A 86 7.11 -9.99 3.59
C ILE A 86 6.54 -9.67 2.22
N VAL A 87 7.36 -9.64 1.17
CA VAL A 87 6.91 -9.23 -0.16
C VAL A 87 6.32 -10.43 -0.90
N CYS A 88 5.08 -10.26 -1.37
CA CYS A 88 4.35 -11.27 -2.13
C CYS A 88 3.95 -10.70 -3.49
N PHE A 89 4.05 -11.51 -4.54
CA PHE A 89 3.50 -11.14 -5.85
C PHE A 89 2.13 -11.79 -6.03
N MET A 90 1.16 -11.03 -6.52
CA MET A 90 -0.17 -11.50 -6.90
C MET A 90 -0.52 -10.99 -8.30
N ARG A 91 -1.30 -11.76 -9.06
CA ARG A 91 -1.71 -11.38 -10.42
C ARG A 91 -2.87 -10.39 -10.41
N THR A 92 -3.75 -10.51 -9.41
CA THR A 92 -4.93 -9.64 -9.26
C THR A 92 -5.07 -9.13 -7.82
N PHE A 93 -5.82 -8.04 -7.66
CA PHE A 93 -6.16 -7.57 -6.31
C PHE A 93 -7.04 -8.59 -5.57
N GLU A 94 -7.92 -9.28 -6.28
CA GLU A 94 -8.77 -10.34 -5.72
C GLU A 94 -7.94 -11.48 -5.10
N GLU A 95 -6.85 -11.89 -5.75
CA GLU A 95 -5.92 -12.88 -5.17
C GLU A 95 -5.32 -12.37 -3.85
N ALA A 96 -4.86 -11.11 -3.79
CA ALA A 96 -4.34 -10.53 -2.56
C ALA A 96 -5.41 -10.39 -1.47
N PHE A 97 -6.63 -9.98 -1.85
CA PHE A 97 -7.77 -9.85 -0.93
C PHE A 97 -8.16 -11.21 -0.33
N ASN A 98 -8.20 -12.26 -1.17
CA ASN A 98 -8.55 -13.61 -0.74
C ASN A 98 -7.45 -14.23 0.14
N GLU A 99 -6.18 -14.02 -0.18
CA GLU A 99 -5.04 -14.42 0.66
C GLU A 99 -5.17 -13.82 2.07
N VAL A 100 -5.41 -12.52 2.16
CA VAL A 100 -5.59 -11.85 3.45
C VAL A 100 -6.84 -12.34 4.17
N SER A 101 -7.95 -12.53 3.46
CA SER A 101 -9.18 -13.04 4.05
C SER A 101 -9.01 -14.44 4.64
N ALA A 102 -8.26 -15.31 3.95
CA ALA A 102 -7.95 -16.66 4.42
C ALA A 102 -7.01 -16.64 5.62
N GLU A 103 -5.95 -15.83 5.60
CA GLU A 103 -4.98 -15.74 6.69
C GLU A 103 -5.58 -15.15 7.97
N ALA A 104 -6.40 -14.09 7.84
CA ALA A 104 -6.99 -13.39 8.96
C ALA A 104 -8.33 -14.00 9.43
N GLY A 105 -8.96 -14.85 8.62
CA GLY A 105 -10.27 -15.45 8.88
C GLY A 105 -11.45 -14.49 8.69
N THR A 106 -11.23 -13.30 8.13
CA THR A 106 -12.27 -12.29 7.86
C THR A 106 -11.83 -11.34 6.74
N ARG A 107 -12.79 -10.70 6.06
CA ARG A 107 -12.48 -9.78 4.95
C ARG A 107 -11.69 -8.55 5.41
N PRO A 108 -10.62 -8.13 4.72
CA PRO A 108 -9.89 -6.92 5.07
C PRO A 108 -10.69 -5.65 4.79
N PHE A 109 -10.55 -4.66 5.67
CA PHE A 109 -11.00 -3.29 5.48
C PHE A 109 -10.04 -2.55 4.54
N VAL A 110 -10.50 -2.22 3.35
CA VAL A 110 -9.69 -1.68 2.27
C VAL A 110 -9.74 -0.15 2.30
N VAL A 111 -8.56 0.46 2.46
CA VAL A 111 -8.40 1.92 2.42
C VAL A 111 -7.50 2.35 1.28
N MET A 112 -7.80 3.48 0.67
CA MET A 112 -7.08 3.97 -0.50
C MET A 112 -6.71 5.45 -0.36
N PRO A 113 -5.44 5.78 -0.07
CA PRO A 113 -4.93 7.14 -0.24
C PRO A 113 -4.80 7.51 -1.72
N ASP A 114 -5.21 8.73 -2.08
CA ASP A 114 -5.02 9.30 -3.41
C ASP A 114 -4.56 10.76 -3.31
N ALA A 115 -3.81 11.24 -4.30
CA ALA A 115 -3.39 12.64 -4.35
C ALA A 115 -4.53 13.57 -4.81
N ARG A 116 -5.48 13.04 -5.57
CA ARG A 116 -6.68 13.74 -6.04
C ARG A 116 -7.70 13.86 -4.93
N ASP A 117 -8.50 14.92 -5.00
CA ASP A 117 -9.68 15.02 -4.17
C ASP A 117 -10.81 14.18 -4.78
N LEU A 118 -11.07 13.01 -4.20
CA LEU A 118 -12.02 12.03 -4.73
C LEU A 118 -13.39 12.11 -4.02
N THR A 119 -13.75 13.25 -3.46
CA THR A 119 -15.02 13.43 -2.72
C THR A 119 -16.27 13.16 -3.55
N GLU A 120 -16.18 13.25 -4.88
CA GLU A 120 -17.28 12.86 -5.77
C GLU A 120 -17.60 11.35 -5.72
N PHE A 121 -16.64 10.52 -5.30
CA PHE A 121 -16.78 9.06 -5.16
C PHE A 121 -17.09 8.62 -3.72
N GLY A 122 -17.11 9.56 -2.75
CA GLY A 122 -17.45 9.28 -1.36
C GLY A 122 -16.68 10.14 -0.35
N PRO A 123 -17.08 10.11 0.94
CA PRO A 123 -16.35 10.83 1.98
C PRO A 123 -14.92 10.31 2.09
N SER A 124 -13.96 11.20 2.35
CA SER A 124 -12.56 10.84 2.58
C SER A 124 -12.18 11.06 4.05
N TRP A 125 -11.67 10.03 4.72
CA TRP A 125 -11.21 10.12 6.10
C TRP A 125 -9.79 10.69 6.16
N SER A 126 -9.52 11.44 7.23
CA SER A 126 -8.16 11.73 7.65
C SER A 126 -7.46 10.48 8.17
N TYR A 127 -6.13 10.54 8.23
CA TYR A 127 -5.32 9.46 8.79
C TYR A 127 -5.54 9.26 10.29
N GLU A 128 -5.91 10.33 11.01
CA GLU A 128 -6.29 10.27 12.42
C GLU A 128 -7.62 9.55 12.61
N GLU A 129 -8.62 9.84 11.76
CA GLU A 129 -9.90 9.12 11.76
C GLU A 129 -9.69 7.62 11.50
N LEU A 130 -8.88 7.26 10.49
CA LEU A 130 -8.53 5.86 10.25
C LEU A 130 -7.85 5.21 11.46
N ARG A 131 -6.84 5.88 12.04
CA ARG A 131 -6.16 5.39 13.25
C ARG A 131 -7.15 5.16 14.38
N SER A 132 -8.05 6.12 14.64
CA SER A 132 -9.00 6.00 15.76
C SER A 132 -10.06 4.93 15.53
N ARG A 133 -10.56 4.80 14.30
CA ARG A 133 -11.63 3.83 13.99
C ARG A 133 -11.11 2.40 13.86
N TRP A 134 -9.87 2.22 13.40
CA TRP A 134 -9.24 0.90 13.40
C TRP A 134 -8.61 0.58 14.77
N ALA A 135 -7.85 1.51 15.34
CA ALA A 135 -7.19 1.45 16.65
C ALA A 135 -6.62 0.06 17.00
N GLU A 136 -5.90 -0.55 16.07
CA GLU A 136 -5.36 -1.92 16.20
C GLU A 136 -6.46 -2.92 16.57
N GLY A 137 -7.59 -2.86 15.88
CA GLY A 137 -8.78 -3.66 16.13
C GLY A 137 -9.48 -3.41 17.46
N ARG A 138 -9.14 -2.35 18.19
CA ARG A 138 -9.88 -1.89 19.40
C ARG A 138 -10.89 -0.79 19.10
N GLY A 139 -10.93 -0.33 17.85
CA GLY A 139 -11.88 0.67 17.38
C GLY A 139 -13.14 0.03 16.80
N GLU A 140 -13.92 0.83 16.08
CA GLU A 140 -15.15 0.41 15.40
C GLU A 140 -14.90 -0.63 14.27
N ILE A 141 -13.67 -0.71 13.75
CA ILE A 141 -13.29 -1.58 12.64
C ILE A 141 -12.50 -2.78 13.18
N GLU A 142 -13.20 -3.89 13.41
CA GLU A 142 -12.64 -5.17 13.86
C GLU A 142 -12.23 -6.09 12.68
N ARG A 143 -11.54 -5.52 11.69
CA ARG A 143 -11.09 -6.21 10.46
C ARG A 143 -9.60 -5.93 10.21
N PRO A 144 -8.86 -6.85 9.58
CA PRO A 144 -7.50 -6.56 9.14
C PRO A 144 -7.52 -5.38 8.17
N LEU A 145 -6.53 -4.52 8.24
CA LEU A 145 -6.46 -3.31 7.42
C LEU A 145 -5.65 -3.58 6.15
N MET A 146 -6.16 -3.20 4.99
CA MET A 146 -5.44 -3.28 3.72
C MET A 146 -5.32 -1.89 3.10
N ILE A 147 -4.11 -1.37 2.98
CA ILE A 147 -3.83 -0.05 2.41
C ILE A 147 -3.37 -0.21 0.96
N VAL A 148 -4.12 0.36 0.02
CA VAL A 148 -3.89 0.18 -1.42
C VAL A 148 -3.30 1.45 -2.04
N PHE A 149 -2.11 1.34 -2.59
CA PHE A 149 -1.43 2.40 -3.32
C PHE A 149 -1.45 2.13 -4.83
N GLY A 150 -1.64 3.20 -5.60
CA GLY A 150 -1.55 3.16 -7.06
C GLY A 150 -0.18 3.53 -7.60
N THR A 151 0.02 3.23 -8.88
CA THR A 151 1.18 3.64 -9.68
C THR A 151 0.72 4.45 -10.90
N GLY A 152 1.64 4.89 -11.76
CA GLY A 152 1.30 5.65 -12.97
C GLY A 152 0.62 6.98 -12.64
N TRP A 153 -0.54 7.26 -13.25
CA TRP A 153 -1.35 8.46 -12.99
C TRP A 153 -2.44 8.25 -11.93
N GLY A 154 -2.40 7.13 -11.20
CA GLY A 154 -3.35 6.79 -10.16
C GLY A 154 -4.23 5.60 -10.52
N ILE A 155 -5.00 5.16 -9.53
CA ILE A 155 -5.89 4.01 -9.66
C ILE A 155 -7.13 4.40 -10.50
N SER A 156 -7.55 3.49 -11.38
CA SER A 156 -8.74 3.63 -12.21
C SER A 156 -10.02 3.67 -11.35
N PRO A 157 -11.00 4.53 -11.66
CA PRO A 157 -12.29 4.55 -10.97
C PRO A 157 -13.02 3.20 -10.96
N THR A 158 -12.72 2.31 -11.92
CA THR A 158 -13.24 0.93 -11.96
C THR A 158 -12.88 0.12 -10.71
N PHE A 159 -11.82 0.50 -10.00
CA PHE A 159 -11.39 -0.12 -8.75
C PHE A 159 -12.16 0.37 -7.52
N PHE A 160 -12.78 1.55 -7.56
CA PHE A 160 -13.26 2.23 -6.34
C PHE A 160 -14.38 1.46 -5.62
N GLY A 161 -15.14 0.61 -6.33
CA GLY A 161 -16.13 -0.28 -5.71
C GLY A 161 -15.53 -1.34 -4.77
N GLN A 162 -14.21 -1.53 -4.78
CA GLN A 162 -13.48 -2.45 -3.90
C GLN A 162 -12.90 -1.76 -2.66
N VAL A 163 -13.07 -0.43 -2.54
CA VAL A 163 -12.52 0.38 -1.45
C VAL A 163 -13.61 0.62 -0.41
N ASP A 164 -13.38 0.19 0.84
CA ASP A 164 -14.30 0.50 1.94
C ASP A 164 -14.21 1.98 2.32
N GLN A 165 -13.02 2.61 2.22
CA GLN A 165 -12.82 4.00 2.60
C GLN A 165 -11.67 4.73 1.88
N LEU A 166 -11.96 5.88 1.28
CA LEU A 166 -10.96 6.79 0.72
C LEU A 166 -10.23 7.56 1.82
N LEU A 167 -8.93 7.84 1.63
CA LEU A 167 -8.16 8.70 2.55
C LEU A 167 -7.86 10.05 1.92
N LYS A 168 -7.88 11.10 2.76
CA LYS A 168 -7.60 12.48 2.33
C LYS A 168 -6.21 12.58 1.70
N PRO A 169 -6.04 13.42 0.65
CA PRO A 169 -4.74 13.63 0.04
C PRO A 169 -3.68 14.09 1.04
N LEU A 170 -2.46 13.56 0.88
CA LEU A 170 -1.29 14.06 1.57
C LEU A 170 -1.03 15.51 1.14
N ARG A 171 -1.32 16.47 2.00
CA ARG A 171 -1.05 17.89 1.76
C ARG A 171 -0.24 18.46 2.91
N LYS A 172 0.48 19.55 2.62
CA LYS A 172 1.17 20.33 3.65
C LYS A 172 0.14 20.94 4.62
N SER A 173 0.47 20.91 5.91
CA SER A 173 -0.19 21.73 6.92
C SER A 173 0.59 23.05 7.07
N GLY A 174 0.02 24.15 6.61
CA GLY A 174 0.21 25.45 7.26
C GLY A 174 1.62 26.07 7.35
N LEU A 175 2.60 25.75 6.49
CA LEU A 175 3.84 26.54 6.43
C LEU A 175 3.52 28.00 6.03
N PRO A 176 3.72 29.00 6.92
CA PRO A 176 3.35 30.38 6.65
C PRO A 176 4.10 30.91 5.42
N GLY A 177 3.41 31.73 4.60
CA GLY A 177 4.04 32.39 3.46
C GLY A 177 4.38 31.50 2.25
N THR A 178 3.85 30.27 2.18
CA THR A 178 4.11 29.36 1.05
C THR A 178 2.82 28.99 0.32
N GLU A 179 2.83 28.98 -1.01
CA GLU A 179 1.66 28.60 -1.83
C GLU A 179 1.32 27.11 -1.69
N ARG A 180 0.03 26.79 -1.50
CA ARG A 180 -0.47 25.41 -1.54
C ARG A 180 -0.55 25.00 -3.01
N GLY A 181 0.07 23.89 -3.41
CA GLY A 181 -0.01 23.47 -4.82
C GLY A 181 0.42 22.04 -5.10
N TYR A 182 1.60 21.62 -4.62
CA TYR A 182 2.16 20.31 -5.01
C TYR A 182 1.91 19.21 -3.97
N ASN A 183 1.30 18.10 -4.41
CA ASN A 183 1.14 16.88 -3.62
C ASN A 183 1.33 15.58 -4.42
N HIS A 184 1.94 15.67 -5.61
CA HIS A 184 2.22 14.51 -6.46
C HIS A 184 3.51 13.79 -6.00
N LEU A 185 3.43 13.16 -4.83
CA LEU A 185 4.54 12.41 -4.26
C LEU A 185 4.81 11.13 -5.07
N SER A 186 6.06 10.65 -5.03
CA SER A 186 6.33 9.27 -5.44
C SER A 186 5.55 8.31 -4.53
N VAL A 187 5.16 7.14 -5.06
CA VAL A 187 4.43 6.15 -4.26
C VAL A 187 5.21 5.68 -3.03
N ARG A 188 6.55 5.64 -3.12
CA ARG A 188 7.45 5.33 -1.99
C ARG A 188 7.30 6.36 -0.86
N ALA A 189 7.38 7.65 -1.20
CA ALA A 189 7.21 8.73 -0.23
C ALA A 189 5.78 8.77 0.33
N ALA A 190 4.78 8.56 -0.53
CA ALA A 190 3.39 8.48 -0.10
C ALA A 190 3.18 7.33 0.90
N ALA A 191 3.69 6.12 0.58
CA ALA A 191 3.60 4.97 1.46
C ALA A 191 4.24 5.24 2.82
N ALA A 192 5.48 5.73 2.85
CA ALA A 192 6.17 6.04 4.10
C ALA A 192 5.40 7.05 4.98
N ILE A 193 4.87 8.13 4.38
CA ILE A 193 4.12 9.17 5.12
C ILE A 193 2.75 8.64 5.57
N VAL A 194 2.05 7.87 4.75
CA VAL A 194 0.76 7.27 5.14
C VAL A 194 0.97 6.31 6.31
N LEU A 195 1.97 5.43 6.23
CA LEU A 195 2.28 4.49 7.30
C LEU A 195 2.67 5.21 8.59
N ASP A 196 3.50 6.26 8.52
CA ASP A 196 3.83 7.10 9.68
C ASP A 196 2.59 7.76 10.28
N ARG A 197 1.72 8.34 9.45
CA ARG A 197 0.50 8.99 9.92
C ARG A 197 -0.51 8.03 10.54
N VAL A 198 -0.52 6.76 10.16
CA VAL A 198 -1.46 5.77 10.70
C VAL A 198 -0.84 4.99 11.86
N PHE A 199 0.45 4.67 11.84
CA PHE A 199 1.10 3.75 12.79
C PHE A 199 2.31 4.32 13.54
N GLY A 200 2.81 5.51 13.19
CA GLY A 200 3.95 6.14 13.86
C GLY A 200 3.66 6.64 15.28
N ASP A 201 4.69 6.68 16.12
CA ASP A 201 4.58 7.18 17.49
C ASP A 201 4.19 8.67 17.51
N ARG A 202 3.36 9.05 18.49
CA ARG A 202 3.02 10.46 18.78
C ARG A 202 3.78 10.87 20.02
N ASN A 203 5.07 11.13 19.85
CA ASN A 203 5.88 11.79 20.87
C ASN A 203 5.66 13.31 20.85
#